data_AF-A1BMF8-F1
#
_entry.id   AF-A1BMF8-F1
#
_cell.length_a   1.000
_cell.length_b   1.000
_cell.length_c   1.000
_cell.angle_alpha   90.00
_cell.angle_beta   90.00
_cell.angle_gamma   90.00
#
_symmetry.space_group_name_H-M   'P 1'
#
loop_
_entity.id
_entity.type
_entity.pdbx_description
1 polymer ?
#
loop_
_entity_poly.entity_id
_entity_poly.type
_entity_poly.pdbx_seq_one_letter_code
_entity_poly.pdbx_strand_id
1 'polypeptide(L)'
;PARKLLAGRNFSQQDCARFGCGYAPQGWDNLVRHLADKGFTQQEMLDAGLARQGARGIYDYFRGRATWPIRDSTGRTLGFGARKLYDDDSIAAKYINTPDTQLYHKNQVLYGIDLAKPQIVKK
;
A
#
# COMPACT_ATOMS: atom_id res chain seq x y z
N PRO A 1 -9.34 7.42 11.65
CA PRO A 1 -10.20 7.21 10.44
C PRO A 1 -10.11 5.80 9.85
N ALA A 2 -8.91 5.29 9.55
CA ALA A 2 -8.72 3.94 8.99
C ALA A 2 -9.35 2.82 9.84
N ARG A 3 -9.05 2.77 11.15
CA ARG A 3 -9.66 1.79 12.07
C ARG A 3 -11.19 1.88 12.11
N LYS A 4 -11.76 3.09 12.14
CA LYS A 4 -13.22 3.31 12.13
C LYS A 4 -13.85 2.79 10.84
N LEU A 5 -13.23 3.02 9.69
CA LEU A 5 -13.68 2.50 8.40
C LEU A 5 -13.69 0.97 8.40
N LEU A 6 -12.60 0.34 8.85
CA LEU A 6 -12.45 -1.12 8.85
C LEU A 6 -13.43 -1.77 9.83
N ALA A 7 -13.53 -1.25 11.06
CA ALA A 7 -14.48 -1.73 12.06
C ALA A 7 -15.93 -1.57 11.58
N GLY A 8 -16.27 -0.45 10.93
CA GLY A 8 -17.59 -0.24 10.30
C GLY A 8 -17.88 -1.15 9.10
N ARG A 9 -16.91 -1.99 8.69
CA ARG A 9 -17.04 -3.04 7.67
C ARG A 9 -16.81 -4.43 8.25
N ASN A 10 -16.93 -4.58 9.56
CA ASN A 10 -16.75 -5.83 10.30
C ASN A 10 -15.36 -6.47 10.16
N PHE A 11 -14.32 -5.66 9.87
CA PHE A 11 -12.94 -6.11 10.04
C PHE A 11 -12.54 -6.01 11.51
N SER A 12 -12.27 -7.15 12.13
CA SER A 12 -11.66 -7.20 13.46
C SER A 12 -10.18 -6.79 13.39
N GLN A 13 -9.56 -6.59 14.56
CA GLN A 13 -8.12 -6.39 14.64
C GLN A 13 -7.34 -7.60 14.12
N GLN A 14 -7.85 -8.82 14.35
CA GLN A 14 -7.24 -10.05 13.85
C GLN A 14 -7.30 -10.12 12.33
N ASP A 15 -8.42 -9.70 11.73
CA ASP A 15 -8.52 -9.59 10.27
C ASP A 15 -7.53 -8.56 9.73
N CYS A 16 -7.44 -7.39 10.39
CA CYS A 16 -6.48 -6.37 10.00
C CYS A 16 -5.04 -6.89 10.05
N ALA A 17 -4.67 -7.65 11.09
CA ALA A 17 -3.36 -8.28 11.18
C ALA A 17 -3.15 -9.34 10.10
N ARG A 18 -4.14 -10.21 9.88
CA ARG A 18 -4.10 -11.30 8.88
C ARG A 18 -3.91 -10.77 7.46
N PHE A 19 -4.59 -9.69 7.11
CA PHE A 19 -4.53 -9.08 5.77
C PHE A 19 -3.49 -7.95 5.66
N GLY A 20 -2.77 -7.64 6.74
CA GLY A 20 -1.76 -6.58 6.77
C GLY A 20 -2.33 -5.17 6.55
N CYS A 21 -3.58 -4.93 6.93
CA CYS A 21 -4.23 -3.63 6.79
C CYS A 21 -3.43 -2.54 7.52
N GLY A 22 -3.09 -1.47 6.80
CA GLY A 22 -2.31 -0.36 7.30
C GLY A 22 -2.99 1.00 7.15
N TYR A 23 -2.26 2.04 7.56
CA TYR A 23 -2.63 3.44 7.34
C TYR A 23 -1.39 4.20 6.90
N ALA A 24 -1.47 4.82 5.71
CA ALA A 24 -0.50 5.80 5.27
C ALA A 24 -0.85 7.14 5.94
N PRO A 25 0.00 7.68 6.83
CA PRO A 25 -0.30 8.93 7.53
C PRO A 25 -0.48 10.11 6.58
N GLN A 26 -1.21 11.14 7.02
CA GLN A 26 -1.14 12.45 6.36
C GLN A 26 0.26 13.05 6.57
N GLY A 27 0.70 13.90 5.64
CA GLY A 27 2.06 14.44 5.61
C GLY A 27 2.77 14.08 4.30
N TRP A 28 3.84 14.80 3.99
CA TRP A 28 4.47 14.74 2.67
C TRP A 28 5.52 13.63 2.53
N ASP A 29 6.21 13.26 3.60
CA ASP A 29 7.46 12.50 3.50
C ASP A 29 7.69 11.53 4.67
N ASN A 30 6.62 11.06 5.31
CA ASN A 30 6.72 10.19 6.48
C ASN A 30 7.42 8.87 6.14
N LEU A 31 6.99 8.23 5.04
CA LEU A 31 7.59 6.98 4.57
C LEU A 31 8.95 7.24 3.93
N VAL A 32 9.08 8.29 3.12
CA VAL A 32 10.35 8.67 2.49
C VAL A 32 11.44 8.87 3.53
N ARG A 33 11.20 9.66 4.59
CA ARG A 33 12.19 9.86 5.67
C ARG A 33 12.49 8.55 6.39
N HIS A 34 11.47 7.78 6.73
CA HIS A 34 11.64 6.49 7.40
C HIS A 34 12.53 5.51 6.60
N LEU A 35 12.35 5.45 5.28
CA LEU A 35 13.15 4.58 4.40
C LEU A 35 14.56 5.15 4.18
N ALA A 36 14.71 6.47 4.09
CA ALA A 36 16.02 7.11 4.00
C ALA A 36 16.86 6.80 5.25
N ASP A 37 16.27 6.88 6.45
CA ASP A 37 16.92 6.52 7.72
C ASP A 37 17.31 5.04 7.79
N LYS A 38 16.73 4.20 6.93
CA LYS A 38 17.06 2.77 6.77
C LYS A 38 18.08 2.52 5.65
N GLY A 39 18.56 3.56 4.98
CA GLY A 39 19.58 3.47 3.94
C GLY A 39 19.06 3.25 2.52
N PHE A 40 17.75 3.31 2.29
CA PHE A 40 17.20 3.24 0.94
C PHE A 40 17.40 4.56 0.19
N THR A 41 17.77 4.46 -1.07
CA THR A 41 17.97 5.61 -1.95
C THR A 41 16.64 6.16 -2.45
N GLN A 42 16.63 7.44 -2.85
CA GLN A 42 15.44 8.05 -3.44
C GLN A 42 14.99 7.31 -4.72
N GLN A 43 15.94 6.83 -5.52
CA GLN A 43 15.66 6.10 -6.75
C GLN A 43 14.95 4.76 -6.45
N GLU A 44 15.40 4.00 -5.45
CA GLU A 44 14.72 2.77 -5.05
C GLU A 44 13.28 3.01 -4.60
N MET A 45 13.02 4.12 -3.88
CA MET A 45 11.66 4.47 -3.44
C MET A 45 10.74 4.87 -4.60
N LEU A 46 11.29 5.56 -5.59
CA LEU A 46 10.57 5.92 -6.83
C LEU A 46 10.28 4.66 -7.67
N ASP A 47 11.29 3.81 -7.85
CA ASP A 47 11.19 2.57 -8.65
C ASP A 47 10.25 1.56 -8.01
N ALA A 48 10.19 1.51 -6.68
CA ALA A 48 9.22 0.69 -5.93
C ALA A 48 7.80 1.29 -5.95
N GLY A 49 7.61 2.49 -6.50
CA GLY A 49 6.31 3.17 -6.57
C GLY A 49 5.78 3.63 -5.21
N LEU A 50 6.66 3.78 -4.22
CA LEU A 50 6.34 4.25 -2.86
C LEU A 50 6.38 5.78 -2.76
N ALA A 51 7.18 6.42 -3.61
CA ALA A 51 7.33 7.87 -3.68
C ALA A 51 6.98 8.41 -5.08
N ARG A 52 6.80 9.74 -5.16
CA ARG A 52 6.65 10.49 -6.41
C ARG A 52 7.60 11.67 -6.42
N GLN A 53 8.02 12.08 -7.62
CA GLN A 53 8.81 13.29 -7.80
C GLN A 53 7.93 14.53 -7.60
N GLY A 54 8.41 15.47 -6.78
CA GLY A 54 7.87 16.82 -6.63
C GLY A 54 8.92 17.89 -6.88
N ALA A 55 8.51 19.16 -6.77
CA ALA A 55 9.39 20.31 -7.03
C ALA A 55 10.51 20.49 -5.98
N ARG A 56 10.32 19.97 -4.76
CA ARG A 56 11.27 20.09 -3.64
C ARG A 56 11.94 18.76 -3.26
N GLY A 57 11.88 17.78 -4.16
CA GLY A 57 12.32 16.41 -3.89
C GLY A 57 11.18 15.41 -3.98
N ILE A 58 11.44 14.17 -3.57
CA ILE A 58 10.44 13.10 -3.56
C ILE A 58 9.51 13.19 -2.36
N TYR A 59 8.30 12.66 -2.51
CA TYR A 59 7.28 12.65 -1.46
C TYR A 59 6.49 11.33 -1.46
N ASP A 60 5.86 10.99 -0.34
CA ASP A 60 5.05 9.80 -0.14
C ASP A 60 3.91 9.73 -1.17
N TYR A 61 3.81 8.65 -1.94
CA TYR A 61 2.71 8.52 -2.91
C TYR A 61 1.36 8.30 -2.21
N PHE A 62 1.33 7.42 -1.21
CA PHE A 62 0.15 7.17 -0.39
C PHE A 62 0.14 8.10 0.82
N ARG A 63 -0.92 8.90 0.98
CA ARG A 63 -1.05 9.85 2.10
C ARG A 63 -2.47 9.88 2.61
N GLY A 64 -2.67 9.80 3.92
CA GLY A 64 -4.00 9.83 4.54
C GLY A 64 -4.94 8.72 4.09
N ARG A 65 -4.43 7.52 3.76
CA ARG A 65 -5.24 6.43 3.19
C ARG A 65 -5.13 5.15 4.00
N ALA A 66 -6.21 4.35 4.03
CA ALA A 66 -6.13 2.98 4.50
C ALA A 66 -5.44 2.13 3.42
N THR A 67 -4.48 1.30 3.80
CA THR A 67 -3.64 0.55 2.85
C THR A 67 -3.80 -0.95 3.03
N TRP A 68 -3.63 -1.69 1.94
CA TRP A 68 -3.55 -3.14 1.90
C TRP A 68 -2.32 -3.53 1.10
N PRO A 69 -1.41 -4.36 1.63
CA PRO A 69 -0.28 -4.88 0.87
C PRO A 69 -0.78 -5.86 -0.19
N ILE A 70 -0.30 -5.70 -1.41
CA ILE A 70 -0.49 -6.65 -2.49
C ILE A 70 0.78 -7.50 -2.55
N ARG A 71 0.62 -8.82 -2.38
CA ARG A 71 1.72 -9.77 -2.21
C ARG A 71 1.79 -10.74 -3.39
N ASP A 72 2.99 -11.25 -3.66
CA ASP A 72 3.16 -12.40 -4.54
C ASP A 72 2.69 -13.69 -3.85
N SER A 73 2.76 -14.81 -4.57
CA SER A 73 2.33 -16.10 -4.02
C SER A 73 3.22 -16.68 -2.92
N THR A 74 4.36 -16.04 -2.61
CA THR A 74 5.23 -16.40 -1.47
C THR A 74 5.06 -15.45 -0.29
N GLY A 75 4.17 -14.45 -0.40
CA GLY A 75 3.84 -13.49 0.65
C GLY A 75 4.70 -12.23 0.64
N ARG A 76 5.63 -12.06 -0.31
CA ARG A 76 6.45 -10.84 -0.43
C ARG A 76 5.60 -9.69 -0.95
N THR A 77 5.68 -8.53 -0.32
CA THR A 77 4.92 -7.34 -0.73
C THR A 77 5.50 -6.75 -2.00
N LEU A 78 4.67 -6.66 -3.04
CA LEU A 78 5.01 -6.08 -4.35
C LEU A 78 4.56 -4.62 -4.47
N GLY A 79 3.48 -4.27 -3.77
CA GLY A 79 2.89 -2.94 -3.82
C GLY A 79 1.72 -2.83 -2.84
N PHE A 80 0.91 -1.79 -3.00
CA PHE A 80 -0.19 -1.47 -2.11
C PHE A 80 -1.43 -1.02 -2.89
N GLY A 81 -2.60 -1.44 -2.42
CA GLY A 81 -3.87 -0.78 -2.70
C GLY A 81 -4.20 0.19 -1.55
N ALA A 82 -4.71 1.37 -1.88
CA ALA A 82 -4.98 2.41 -0.89
C ALA A 82 -6.32 3.11 -1.12
N ARG A 83 -7.13 3.19 -0.06
CA ARG A 83 -8.47 3.77 -0.08
C ARG A 83 -8.51 5.15 0.56
N LYS A 84 -9.15 6.10 -0.12
CA LYS A 84 -9.43 7.46 0.37
C LYS A 84 -10.16 7.43 1.73
N LEU A 85 -9.75 8.29 2.66
CA LEU A 85 -10.34 8.43 4.00
C LEU A 85 -10.84 9.84 4.32
N TYR A 86 -10.32 10.86 3.64
CA TYR A 86 -10.61 12.27 3.90
C TYR A 86 -11.08 12.94 2.62
N ASP A 87 -12.01 13.88 2.70
CA ASP A 87 -12.60 14.52 1.51
C ASP A 87 -11.63 15.44 0.79
N ASP A 88 -10.71 16.06 1.54
CA ASP A 88 -9.64 16.98 1.10
C ASP A 88 -8.39 16.27 0.51
N ASP A 89 -8.44 14.94 0.33
CA ASP A 89 -7.37 14.20 -0.32
C ASP A 89 -7.12 14.72 -1.75
N SER A 90 -5.86 15.08 -2.03
CA SER A 90 -5.41 15.62 -3.32
C SER A 90 -5.71 14.70 -4.52
N ILE A 91 -5.87 13.40 -4.28
CA ILE A 91 -6.25 12.43 -5.31
C ILE A 91 -7.73 12.08 -5.12
N ALA A 92 -8.58 12.52 -6.04
CA ALA A 92 -10.04 12.31 -5.93
C ALA A 92 -10.45 10.83 -5.97
N ALA A 93 -9.64 9.96 -6.59
CA ALA A 93 -9.96 8.55 -6.78
C ALA A 93 -10.18 7.80 -5.44
N LYS A 94 -11.30 7.07 -5.35
CA LYS A 94 -11.69 6.28 -4.16
C LYS A 94 -10.63 5.24 -3.78
N TYR A 95 -10.01 4.63 -4.78
CA TYR A 95 -8.90 3.69 -4.66
C TYR A 95 -7.78 4.09 -5.61
N ILE A 96 -6.55 3.93 -5.14
CA ILE A 96 -5.33 3.98 -5.95
C ILE A 96 -4.48 2.76 -5.63
N ASN A 97 -3.69 2.32 -6.59
CA ASN A 97 -2.71 1.25 -6.40
C ASN A 97 -1.31 1.80 -6.66
N THR A 98 -0.29 1.06 -6.24
CA THR A 98 1.09 1.22 -6.74
C THR A 98 1.06 1.30 -8.28
N PRO A 99 1.79 2.24 -8.91
CA PRO A 99 1.97 2.24 -10.37
C PRO A 99 2.65 0.94 -10.82
N ASP A 100 2.72 0.70 -12.14
CA ASP A 100 3.56 -0.40 -12.62
C ASP A 100 5.03 -0.14 -12.25
N THR A 101 5.68 -1.19 -11.74
CA THR A 101 7.10 -1.23 -11.35
C THR A 101 7.72 -2.53 -11.88
N GLN A 102 9.00 -2.76 -11.62
CA GLN A 102 9.61 -4.07 -11.92
C GLN A 102 8.99 -5.22 -11.11
N LEU A 103 8.39 -4.93 -9.95
CA LEU A 103 7.81 -5.93 -9.05
C LEU A 103 6.28 -5.98 -9.12
N TYR A 104 5.63 -4.91 -9.57
CA TYR A 104 4.18 -4.76 -9.57
C TYR A 104 3.69 -4.53 -10.99
N HIS A 105 2.94 -5.49 -11.52
CA HIS A 105 2.23 -5.35 -12.78
C HIS A 105 0.74 -5.50 -12.53
N LYS A 106 -0.05 -4.43 -12.74
CA LYS A 106 -1.47 -4.38 -12.34
C LYS A 106 -2.32 -5.52 -12.92
N ASN A 107 -1.97 -6.00 -14.11
CA ASN A 107 -2.65 -7.08 -14.82
C ASN A 107 -2.20 -8.49 -14.42
N GLN A 108 -1.15 -8.64 -13.60
CA GLN A 108 -0.60 -9.92 -13.18
C GLN A 108 -0.71 -10.17 -11.67
N VAL A 109 -1.00 -9.13 -10.88
CA VAL A 109 -1.16 -9.26 -9.43
C VAL A 109 -2.59 -9.65 -9.05
N LEU A 110 -2.72 -10.49 -8.03
CA LEU A 110 -4.00 -10.88 -7.44
C LEU A 110 -3.93 -10.75 -5.92
N TYR A 111 -4.71 -9.84 -5.34
CA TYR A 111 -4.76 -9.64 -3.90
C TYR A 111 -5.28 -10.89 -3.17
N GLY A 112 -4.59 -11.32 -2.12
CA GLY A 112 -4.94 -12.50 -1.31
C GLY A 112 -4.48 -13.84 -1.88
N ILE A 113 -3.73 -13.86 -3.00
CA ILE A 113 -3.21 -15.10 -3.59
C ILE A 113 -2.24 -15.84 -2.64
N ASP A 114 -1.49 -15.10 -1.84
CA ASP A 114 -0.60 -15.63 -0.79
C ASP A 114 -1.36 -16.48 0.23
N LEU A 115 -2.56 -16.05 0.62
CA LEU A 115 -3.42 -16.77 1.56
C LEU A 115 -4.22 -17.89 0.89
N ALA A 116 -4.65 -17.67 -0.36
CA ALA A 116 -5.57 -18.57 -1.06
C ALA A 116 -4.87 -19.76 -1.73
N LYS A 117 -3.61 -19.58 -2.19
CA LYS A 117 -2.89 -20.59 -2.99
C LYS A 117 -2.88 -22.00 -2.38
N PRO A 118 -2.60 -22.19 -1.07
CA PRO A 118 -2.60 -23.53 -0.48
C PRO A 118 -3.96 -24.24 -0.57
N GLN A 119 -5.06 -23.49 -0.59
CA GLN A 119 -6.42 -24.06 -0.68
C GLN A 119 -6.83 -24.27 -2.15
N ILE A 120 -6.42 -23.40 -3.06
CA ILE A 120 -6.70 -23.53 -4.50
C ILE A 120 -5.97 -24.74 -5.10
N VAL A 121 -4.75 -25.01 -4.65
CA VAL A 121 -3.92 -26.11 -5.18
C VAL A 121 -4.35 -27.47 -4.63
N LYS A 122 -5.00 -27.51 -3.45
CA LYS A 122 -5.56 -28.74 -2.91
C LYS A 122 -6.72 -29.18 -3.80
N LYS A 123 -6.56 -30.34 -4.45
CA LYS A 123 -7.62 -31.06 -5.15
C LYS A 123 -8.53 -31.75 -4.15
#